data_AF-A0A078AC81-F1
#
_entry.id   AF-A0A078AC81-F1
#
_cell.length_a   1.000
_cell.length_b   1.000
_cell.length_c   1.000
_cell.angle_alpha   90.00
_cell.angle_beta   90.00
_cell.angle_gamma   90.00
#
_symmetry.space_group_name_H-M   'P 1'
#
loop_
_entity.id
_entity.type
_entity.pdbx_description
1 polymer ?
#
loop_
_entity_poly.entity_id
_entity_poly.type
_entity_poly.pdbx_seq_one_letter_code
_entity_poly.pdbx_strand_id
1 'polypeptide(L)'
;MYVFCYGSNNPHQLSERLTTTIPDIMERSISCTLQNYQRVFAYRSRKWNGSVASVVPVDGAECQGYAVLLSPEEIKRLDVFESYPIMYDRVTVQLMNHQTNDLVEGLVYVMNLRDEFVEPSEAYITACSKTFSTHHYLRNQETFKNNELDYDYDIYDGVSLQLIKTIKVTASIDFLNLSKE
;
A
#
# COMPACT_ATOMS: atom_id res chain seq x y z
N MET A 1 -12.01 -11.78 1.06
CA MET A 1 -12.20 -10.34 1.37
C MET A 1 -11.04 -9.59 0.74
N TYR A 2 -11.28 -8.44 0.10
CA TYR A 2 -10.19 -7.62 -0.43
C TYR A 2 -9.42 -6.96 0.71
N VAL A 3 -8.08 -6.97 0.65
CA VAL A 3 -7.22 -6.23 1.57
C VAL A 3 -6.48 -5.14 0.80
N PHE A 4 -6.70 -3.88 1.17
CA PHE A 4 -6.15 -2.72 0.52
C PHE A 4 -4.70 -2.45 0.96
N CYS A 5 -3.81 -2.36 -0.02
CA CYS A 5 -2.38 -2.17 0.14
C CYS A 5 -1.98 -0.78 -0.37
N TYR A 6 -1.57 0.09 0.55
CA TYR A 6 -1.18 1.48 0.28
C TYR A 6 0.20 1.86 0.83
N GLY A 7 0.78 0.99 1.67
CA GLY A 7 2.12 1.09 2.25
C GLY A 7 3.08 0.06 1.66
N SER A 8 3.91 -0.60 2.48
CA SER A 8 4.96 -1.50 2.00
C SER A 8 4.51 -2.89 1.55
N ASN A 9 3.24 -3.25 1.73
CA ASN A 9 2.66 -4.54 1.31
C ASN A 9 2.55 -4.61 -0.22
N ASN A 10 3.70 -4.66 -0.89
CA ASN A 10 3.81 -4.94 -2.33
C ASN A 10 3.75 -6.47 -2.58
N PRO A 11 3.53 -6.91 -3.83
CA PRO A 11 3.35 -8.33 -4.15
C PRO A 11 4.46 -9.25 -3.64
N HIS A 12 5.73 -8.82 -3.73
CA HIS A 12 6.86 -9.60 -3.22
C HIS A 12 6.82 -9.75 -1.69
N GLN A 13 6.59 -8.64 -0.98
CA GLN A 13 6.47 -8.69 0.48
C GLN A 13 5.25 -9.50 0.93
N LEU A 14 4.11 -9.40 0.25
CA LEU A 14 2.93 -10.21 0.58
C LEU A 14 3.14 -11.69 0.27
N SER A 15 3.82 -12.04 -0.82
CA SER A 15 4.07 -13.44 -1.17
C SER A 15 4.90 -14.13 -0.09
N GLU A 16 5.91 -13.46 0.47
CA GLU A 16 6.68 -13.96 1.61
C GLU A 16 5.81 -14.13 2.87
N ARG A 17 5.06 -13.10 3.24
CA ARG A 17 4.20 -13.09 4.44
C ARG A 17 3.11 -14.16 4.41
N LEU A 18 2.55 -14.43 3.23
CA LEU A 18 1.45 -15.37 3.04
C LEU A 18 1.92 -16.77 2.65
N THR A 19 3.23 -16.94 2.37
CA THR A 19 3.82 -18.19 1.87
C THR A 19 3.18 -18.62 0.55
N THR A 20 3.15 -17.69 -0.41
CA THR A 20 2.65 -17.88 -1.78
C THR A 20 3.63 -17.27 -2.80
N THR A 21 3.23 -17.11 -4.05
CA THR A 21 4.05 -16.56 -5.14
C THR A 21 3.55 -15.17 -5.56
N ILE A 22 4.42 -14.37 -6.20
CA ILE A 22 4.02 -13.08 -6.77
C ILE A 22 2.89 -13.25 -7.81
N PRO A 23 2.95 -14.22 -8.76
CA PRO A 23 1.85 -14.47 -9.69
C PRO A 23 0.50 -14.72 -9.01
N ASP A 24 0.46 -15.51 -7.94
CA ASP A 24 -0.77 -15.77 -7.18
C ASP A 24 -1.33 -14.51 -6.49
N ILE A 25 -0.46 -13.64 -5.96
CA ILE A 25 -0.89 -12.33 -5.44
C ILE A 25 -1.45 -11.48 -6.57
N MET A 26 -0.76 -11.43 -7.73
CA MET A 26 -1.16 -10.59 -8.86
C MET A 26 -2.48 -11.03 -9.50
N GLU A 27 -2.70 -12.34 -9.66
CA GLU A 27 -3.95 -12.89 -10.22
C GLU A 27 -5.18 -12.52 -9.40
N ARG A 28 -5.01 -12.39 -8.08
CA ARG A 28 -6.07 -12.02 -7.13
C ARG A 28 -6.15 -10.53 -6.84
N SER A 29 -5.36 -9.71 -7.54
CA SER A 29 -5.24 -8.28 -7.26
C SER A 29 -6.02 -7.40 -8.24
N ILE A 30 -6.59 -6.32 -7.71
CA ILE A 30 -7.24 -5.26 -8.48
C ILE A 30 -6.58 -3.91 -8.21
N SER A 31 -6.61 -3.03 -9.21
CA SER A 31 -6.20 -1.65 -9.03
C SER A 31 -7.36 -0.89 -8.41
N CYS A 32 -7.13 -0.14 -7.33
CA CYS A 32 -8.20 0.61 -6.70
C CYS A 32 -7.76 1.92 -6.05
N THR A 33 -8.75 2.74 -5.73
CA THR A 33 -8.57 3.96 -4.92
C THR A 33 -9.47 3.88 -3.69
N LEU A 34 -8.89 4.15 -2.52
CA LEU A 34 -9.65 4.42 -1.31
C LEU A 34 -10.03 5.92 -1.27
N GLN A 35 -11.32 6.20 -1.44
CA GLN A 35 -11.85 7.56 -1.50
C GLN A 35 -12.08 8.14 -0.10
N ASN A 36 -11.91 9.45 0.06
CA ASN A 36 -12.01 10.19 1.31
C ASN A 36 -10.97 9.80 2.36
N TYR A 37 -9.81 9.32 1.92
CA TYR A 37 -8.68 9.04 2.80
C TYR A 37 -7.39 9.60 2.21
N GLN A 38 -6.57 10.17 3.09
CA GLN A 38 -5.23 10.62 2.80
C GLN A 38 -4.22 9.61 3.35
N ARG A 39 -3.24 9.21 2.54
CA ARG A 39 -2.06 8.49 3.04
C ARG A 39 -1.17 9.45 3.82
N VAL A 40 -0.79 9.04 5.03
CA VAL A 40 0.11 9.76 5.93
C VAL A 40 1.22 8.84 6.42
N PHE A 41 2.26 9.42 7.02
CA PHE A 41 3.32 8.67 7.67
C PHE A 41 3.29 8.95 9.17
N ALA A 42 3.24 7.89 9.96
CA ALA A 42 3.16 7.95 11.42
C ALA A 42 4.01 6.84 12.04
N TYR A 43 4.33 7.01 13.32
CA TYR A 43 5.05 6.06 14.17
C TYR A 43 6.45 5.68 13.68
N ARG A 44 7.47 5.83 14.52
CA ARG A 44 8.82 5.41 14.16
C ARG A 44 8.97 3.88 14.21
N SER A 45 9.02 3.25 13.04
CA SER A 45 9.33 1.82 12.94
C SER A 45 10.81 1.57 13.14
N ARG A 46 11.17 0.71 14.10
CA ARG A 46 12.55 0.22 14.27
C ARG A 46 13.02 -0.60 13.07
N LYS A 47 12.12 -1.37 12.45
CA LYS A 47 12.42 -2.22 11.28
C LYS A 47 12.76 -1.37 10.05
N TRP A 48 11.97 -0.31 9.82
CA TRP A 48 12.14 0.55 8.66
C TRP A 48 13.06 1.75 8.92
N ASN A 49 13.43 2.01 10.18
CA ASN A 49 14.20 3.18 10.60
C ASN A 49 13.59 4.50 10.09
N GLY A 50 12.28 4.64 10.19
CA GLY A 50 11.51 5.80 9.71
C GLY A 50 10.02 5.62 9.98
N SER A 51 9.22 6.65 9.69
CA SER A 51 7.76 6.52 9.81
C SER A 51 7.19 5.60 8.74
N VAL A 52 6.10 4.92 9.10
CA VAL A 52 5.39 3.99 8.22
C VAL A 52 4.03 4.53 7.83
N ALA A 53 3.49 4.03 6.72
CA ALA A 53 2.26 4.53 6.14
C ALA A 53 1.04 4.20 7.01
N SER A 54 0.13 5.17 7.10
CA SER A 54 -1.24 4.98 7.52
C SER A 54 -2.20 5.72 6.60
N VAL A 55 -3.51 5.60 6.84
CA VAL A 55 -4.54 6.39 6.17
C VAL A 55 -5.41 7.10 7.21
N VAL A 56 -5.82 8.32 6.89
CA VAL A 56 -6.71 9.13 7.74
C VAL A 56 -7.88 9.64 6.91
N PRO A 57 -9.10 9.74 7.47
CA PRO A 57 -10.22 10.32 6.74
C PRO A 57 -9.95 11.79 6.38
N VAL A 58 -10.06 12.12 5.10
CA VAL A 58 -9.97 13.49 4.57
C VAL A 58 -10.91 13.56 3.37
N ASP A 59 -11.97 14.35 3.47
CA ASP A 59 -12.98 14.46 2.41
C ASP A 59 -12.35 14.92 1.10
N GLY A 60 -12.68 14.22 0.01
CA GLY A 60 -12.15 14.50 -1.32
C GLY A 60 -10.70 14.07 -1.56
N ALA A 61 -9.98 13.58 -0.53
CA ALA A 61 -8.67 12.96 -0.73
C ALA A 61 -8.80 11.56 -1.34
N GLU A 62 -7.77 11.14 -2.05
CA GLU A 62 -7.70 9.83 -2.68
C GLU A 62 -6.40 9.13 -2.31
N CYS A 63 -6.51 7.92 -1.76
CA CYS A 63 -5.37 7.05 -1.52
C CYS A 63 -5.33 5.96 -2.59
N GLN A 64 -4.36 6.03 -3.49
CA GLN A 64 -4.14 5.04 -4.55
C GLN A 64 -3.34 3.84 -4.04
N GLY A 65 -3.76 2.65 -4.46
CA GLY A 65 -3.12 1.40 -4.10
C GLY A 65 -3.71 0.22 -4.87
N TYR A 66 -3.40 -0.99 -4.46
CA TYR A 66 -4.06 -2.18 -5.01
C TYR A 66 -4.72 -2.95 -3.88
N ALA A 67 -5.71 -3.77 -4.21
CA ALA A 67 -6.32 -4.66 -3.25
C ALA A 67 -6.16 -6.10 -3.72
N VAL A 68 -5.85 -7.00 -2.79
CA VAL A 68 -5.72 -8.44 -3.07
C VAL A 68 -6.83 -9.21 -2.37
N LEU A 69 -7.46 -10.15 -3.07
CA LEU A 69 -8.49 -10.99 -2.48
C LEU A 69 -7.85 -12.08 -1.61
N LEU A 70 -8.02 -11.98 -0.29
CA LEU A 70 -7.48 -12.94 0.68
C LEU A 70 -8.57 -13.76 1.37
N SER A 71 -8.21 -15.01 1.70
CA SER A 71 -8.95 -15.90 2.58
C SER A 71 -8.88 -15.44 4.05
N PRO A 72 -9.82 -15.87 4.91
CA PRO A 72 -9.74 -15.58 6.35
C PRO A 72 -8.43 -16.03 7.00
N GLU A 73 -7.87 -17.16 6.57
CA GLU A 73 -6.60 -17.71 7.06
C GLU A 73 -5.40 -16.84 6.66
N GLU A 74 -5.36 -16.34 5.42
CA GLU A 74 -4.33 -15.41 4.96
C GLU A 74 -4.39 -14.08 5.70
N ILE A 75 -5.59 -13.55 5.95
CA ILE A 75 -5.78 -12.34 6.75
C ILE A 75 -5.24 -12.55 8.17
N LYS A 76 -5.54 -13.69 8.80
CA LYS A 76 -4.98 -14.04 10.13
C LYS A 76 -3.45 -14.11 10.14
N ARG A 77 -2.83 -14.58 9.05
CA ARG A 77 -1.36 -14.54 8.92
C ARG A 77 -0.87 -13.11 8.81
N LEU A 78 -1.55 -12.29 8.01
CA LEU A 78 -1.20 -10.89 7.81
C LEU A 78 -1.31 -10.08 9.11
N ASP A 79 -2.31 -10.37 9.96
CA ASP A 79 -2.51 -9.72 11.26
C ASP A 79 -1.26 -9.75 12.15
N VAL A 80 -0.47 -10.81 12.08
CA VAL A 80 0.79 -10.94 12.84
C VAL A 80 1.81 -9.88 12.40
N PHE A 81 1.90 -9.63 11.08
CA PHE A 81 2.85 -8.66 10.53
C PHE A 81 2.39 -7.21 10.72
N GLU A 82 1.07 -6.98 10.75
CA GLU A 82 0.49 -5.67 11.06
C GLU A 82 0.40 -5.42 12.57
N SER A 83 0.83 -6.40 13.39
CA SER A 83 0.70 -6.36 14.86
C SER A 83 -0.73 -5.99 15.30
N TYR A 84 -1.73 -6.52 14.60
CA TYR A 84 -3.14 -6.30 14.90
C TYR A 84 -3.54 -6.98 16.22
N PRO A 85 -4.39 -6.36 17.07
CA PRO A 85 -4.96 -5.01 16.94
C PRO A 85 -4.13 -3.93 17.65
N ILE A 86 -2.87 -4.19 18.01
CA ILE A 86 -2.07 -3.28 18.84
C ILE A 86 -1.59 -2.08 18.01
N MET A 87 -0.84 -2.33 16.94
CA MET A 87 -0.25 -1.25 16.11
C MET A 87 -1.22 -0.75 15.05
N TYR A 88 -1.96 -1.67 14.43
CA TYR A 88 -2.96 -1.38 13.42
C TYR A 88 -4.30 -2.04 13.78
N ASP A 89 -5.39 -1.34 13.50
CA ASP A 89 -6.76 -1.87 13.49
C ASP A 89 -7.23 -2.17 12.06
N ARG A 90 -8.29 -2.97 11.93
CA ARG A 90 -8.92 -3.31 10.64
C ARG A 90 -10.17 -2.50 10.45
N VAL A 91 -10.20 -1.69 9.39
CA VAL A 91 -11.36 -0.87 9.03
C VAL A 91 -11.94 -1.40 7.73
N THR A 92 -13.25 -1.59 7.70
CA THR A 92 -13.98 -1.91 6.45
C THR A 92 -14.23 -0.62 5.69
N VAL A 93 -13.88 -0.60 4.40
CA VAL A 93 -13.91 0.58 3.53
C VAL A 93 -14.48 0.23 2.16
N GLN A 94 -14.91 1.26 1.43
CA GLN A 94 -15.29 1.15 0.03
C GLN A 94 -14.11 1.54 -0.85
N LEU A 95 -13.79 0.69 -1.82
CA LEU A 95 -12.69 0.87 -2.76
C LEU A 95 -13.27 1.05 -4.17
N MET A 96 -12.85 2.09 -4.89
CA MET A 96 -13.16 2.26 -6.31
C MET A 96 -12.29 1.29 -7.12
N ASN A 97 -12.88 0.28 -7.74
CA ASN A 97 -12.20 -0.68 -8.60
C ASN A 97 -12.01 -0.09 -10.01
N HIS A 98 -10.77 0.07 -10.45
CA HIS A 98 -10.47 0.71 -11.75
C HIS A 98 -10.69 -0.21 -12.95
N GLN A 99 -10.79 -1.52 -12.75
CA GLN A 99 -11.05 -2.46 -13.85
C GLN A 99 -12.55 -2.53 -14.22
N THR A 100 -13.42 -2.44 -13.23
CA THR A 100 -14.88 -2.61 -13.39
C THR A 100 -15.65 -1.28 -13.21
N ASN A 101 -15.00 -0.26 -12.66
CA ASN A 101 -15.58 1.05 -12.35
C ASN A 101 -16.77 0.96 -11.37
N ASP A 102 -16.67 0.05 -10.40
CA ASP A 102 -17.63 -0.15 -9.31
C ASP A 102 -16.96 -0.02 -7.94
N LEU A 103 -17.79 0.11 -6.90
CA LEU A 103 -17.34 0.08 -5.52
C LEU A 103 -17.30 -1.35 -5.01
N VAL A 104 -16.18 -1.74 -4.41
CA VAL A 104 -16.03 -3.02 -3.72
C VAL A 104 -15.70 -2.80 -2.25
N GLU A 105 -16.24 -3.65 -1.39
CA GLU A 105 -15.88 -3.66 0.03
C GLU A 105 -14.48 -4.26 0.21
N GLY A 106 -13.66 -3.62 1.05
CA GLY A 106 -12.35 -4.10 1.43
C GLY A 106 -11.98 -3.79 2.87
N LEU A 107 -10.93 -4.44 3.34
CA LEU A 107 -10.29 -4.18 4.62
C LEU A 107 -9.04 -3.34 4.40
N VAL A 108 -8.85 -2.34 5.25
CA VAL A 108 -7.63 -1.55 5.32
C VAL A 108 -7.08 -1.62 6.75
N TYR A 109 -5.77 -1.82 6.87
CA TYR A 109 -5.09 -1.71 8.16
C TYR A 109 -4.83 -0.24 8.44
N VAL A 110 -5.30 0.28 9.56
CA VAL A 110 -5.16 1.69 9.97
C VAL A 110 -4.35 1.76 11.26
N MET A 111 -3.33 2.60 11.30
CA MET A 111 -2.41 2.69 12.43
C MET A 111 -3.09 3.39 13.61
N ASN A 112 -2.99 2.77 14.79
CA ASN A 112 -3.53 3.26 16.05
C ASN A 112 -2.66 4.35 16.68
N LEU A 113 -1.33 4.21 16.57
CA LEU A 113 -0.35 5.13 17.18
C LEU A 113 0.10 6.17 16.16
N ARG A 114 -0.33 7.43 16.34
CA ARG A 114 0.02 8.56 15.47
C ARG A 114 0.58 9.72 16.26
N ASP A 115 1.44 9.41 17.22
CA ASP A 115 2.02 10.34 18.17
C ASP A 115 3.40 10.87 17.73
N GLU A 116 4.06 10.20 16.79
CA GLU A 116 5.37 10.59 16.28
C GLU A 116 5.42 10.56 14.75
N PHE A 117 6.03 11.59 14.17
CA PHE A 117 6.50 11.61 12.79
C PHE A 117 8.01 11.76 12.74
N VAL A 118 8.63 10.88 11.96
CA VAL A 118 10.00 11.03 11.48
C VAL A 118 9.97 10.75 9.98
N GLU A 119 10.91 11.32 9.23
CA GLU A 119 10.91 11.10 7.78
C GLU A 119 10.96 9.59 7.46
N PRO A 120 10.10 9.08 6.55
CA PRO A 120 10.17 7.69 6.12
C PRO A 120 11.53 7.42 5.47
N SER A 121 12.11 6.26 5.76
CA SER A 121 13.39 5.89 5.16
C SER A 121 13.27 5.63 3.66
N GLU A 122 14.35 5.81 2.92
CA GLU A 122 14.41 5.50 1.48
C GLU A 122 14.02 4.04 1.20
N ALA A 123 14.44 3.11 2.06
CA ALA A 123 14.07 1.70 1.95
C ALA A 123 12.56 1.48 2.08
N TYR A 124 11.90 2.23 2.97
CA TYR A 124 10.44 2.15 3.13
C TYR A 124 9.70 2.78 1.95
N ILE A 125 10.15 3.94 1.48
CA ILE A 125 9.61 4.59 0.28
C ILE A 125 9.76 3.67 -0.94
N THR A 126 10.91 2.99 -1.08
CA THR A 126 11.14 2.00 -2.15
C THR A 126 10.18 0.81 -2.04
N ALA A 127 9.85 0.36 -0.82
CA ALA A 127 8.86 -0.70 -0.64
C ALA A 127 7.44 -0.23 -0.99
N CYS A 128 7.09 1.01 -0.65
CA CYS A 128 5.80 1.62 -1.01
C CYS A 128 5.71 1.91 -2.52
N SER A 129 6.83 2.22 -3.18
CA SER A 129 6.84 2.47 -4.62
C SER A 129 6.51 1.23 -5.43
N LYS A 130 6.87 0.05 -4.95
CA LYS A 130 6.46 -1.24 -5.54
C LYS A 130 4.95 -1.49 -5.43
N THR A 131 4.32 -1.05 -4.33
CA THR A 131 2.86 -1.08 -4.17
C THR A 131 2.19 -0.16 -5.19
N PHE A 132 2.75 1.05 -5.35
CA PHE A 132 2.23 2.03 -6.31
C PHE A 132 2.43 1.58 -7.77
N SER A 133 3.58 1.00 -8.10
CA SER A 133 3.81 0.44 -9.43
C SER A 133 2.90 -0.74 -9.72
N THR A 134 2.55 -1.54 -8.71
CA THR A 134 1.54 -2.60 -8.83
C THR A 134 0.16 -2.03 -9.16
N HIS A 135 -0.26 -0.97 -8.46
CA HIS A 135 -1.51 -0.25 -8.78
C HIS A 135 -1.55 0.19 -10.25
N HIS A 136 -0.48 0.83 -10.72
CA HIS A 136 -0.40 1.32 -12.10
C HIS A 136 -0.31 0.20 -13.13
N TYR A 137 0.43 -0.86 -12.84
CA TYR A 137 0.56 -2.02 -13.71
C TYR A 137 -0.80 -2.71 -13.91
N LEU A 138 -1.56 -2.89 -12.84
CA LEU A 138 -2.92 -3.46 -12.88
C LEU A 138 -3.92 -2.53 -13.58
N ARG A 139 -3.69 -1.21 -13.53
CA ARG A 139 -4.58 -0.20 -14.13
C ARG A 139 -4.35 -0.05 -15.64
N ASN A 140 -3.11 0.18 -16.03
CA ASN A 140 -2.70 0.33 -17.42
C ASN A 140 -1.20 0.13 -17.59
N GLN A 141 -0.81 -1.00 -18.18
CA GLN A 141 0.60 -1.36 -18.41
C GLN A 141 1.32 -0.42 -19.39
N GLU A 142 0.60 0.27 -20.29
CA GLU A 142 1.20 1.18 -21.28
C GLU A 142 1.82 2.44 -20.65
N THR A 143 1.56 2.68 -19.37
CA THR A 143 2.11 3.82 -18.62
C THR A 143 3.63 3.66 -18.38
N PHE A 144 4.15 2.43 -18.42
CA PHE A 144 5.55 2.15 -18.12
C PHE A 144 6.44 2.31 -19.36
N LYS A 145 7.57 2.99 -19.20
CA LYS A 145 8.64 3.09 -20.21
C LYS A 145 9.85 2.34 -19.69
N ASN A 146 10.33 1.33 -20.43
CA ASN A 146 11.44 0.49 -19.99
C ASN A 146 11.22 -0.12 -18.58
N ASN A 147 10.00 -0.58 -18.29
CA ASN A 147 9.58 -1.09 -16.97
C ASN A 147 9.60 -0.06 -15.83
N GLU A 148 9.75 1.23 -16.14
CA GLU A 148 9.80 2.30 -15.15
C GLU A 148 8.64 3.29 -15.29
N LEU A 149 8.25 3.87 -14.16
CA LEU A 149 7.24 4.93 -14.04
C LEU A 149 7.70 5.97 -13.03
N ASP A 150 7.89 7.20 -13.49
CA ASP A 150 8.12 8.35 -12.62
C ASP A 150 6.81 8.92 -12.10
N TYR A 151 6.80 9.27 -10.82
CA TYR A 151 5.63 9.91 -10.22
C TYR A 151 6.02 10.75 -8.99
N ASP A 152 5.11 11.64 -8.63
CA ASP A 152 5.18 12.43 -7.41
C ASP A 152 4.65 11.63 -6.22
N TYR A 153 5.45 11.57 -5.15
CA TYR A 153 5.10 10.90 -3.92
C TYR A 153 5.01 11.92 -2.79
N ASP A 154 3.79 12.20 -2.35
CA ASP A 154 3.55 13.11 -1.23
C ASP A 154 3.80 12.43 0.11
N ILE A 155 4.53 13.14 0.98
CA ILE A 155 4.79 12.74 2.37
C ILE A 155 4.00 13.67 3.27
N TYR A 156 2.87 13.18 3.76
CA TYR A 156 2.09 13.84 4.81
C TYR A 156 2.52 13.35 6.18
N ASP A 157 2.66 14.27 7.13
CA ASP A 157 2.86 13.95 8.53
C ASP A 157 1.55 13.47 9.15
N GLY A 158 1.55 12.27 9.75
CA GLY A 158 0.38 11.66 10.37
C GLY A 158 -0.04 12.26 11.71
N VAL A 159 0.78 13.14 12.31
CA VAL A 159 0.48 13.90 13.52
C VAL A 159 -0.16 15.24 13.17
N SER A 160 0.52 16.06 12.35
CA SER A 160 0.03 17.41 11.98
C SER A 160 -0.94 17.43 10.79
N LEU A 161 -1.01 16.33 10.04
CA LEU A 161 -1.77 16.18 8.79
C LEU A 161 -1.38 17.18 7.69
N GLN A 162 -0.18 17.76 7.79
CA GLN A 162 0.37 18.67 6.79
C GLN A 162 1.21 17.91 5.77
N LEU A 163 1.18 18.38 4.52
CA LEU A 163 2.15 17.98 3.51
C LEU A 163 3.54 18.49 3.94
N ILE A 164 4.47 17.57 4.16
CA ILE A 164 5.86 17.91 4.49
C ILE A 164 6.64 18.20 3.22
N LYS A 165 6.51 17.32 2.22
CA LYS A 165 7.13 17.48 0.90
C LYS A 165 6.56 16.49 -0.12
N THR A 166 6.80 16.80 -1.39
CA THR A 166 6.63 15.89 -2.51
C THR A 166 8.01 15.48 -3.02
N ILE A 167 8.24 14.18 -3.18
CA ILE A 167 9.47 13.64 -3.75
C ILE A 167 9.19 12.98 -5.10
N LYS A 168 10.17 13.01 -6.02
CA LYS A 168 10.12 12.24 -7.26
C LYS A 168 10.58 10.82 -6.99
N VAL A 169 9.78 9.84 -7.38
CA VAL A 169 10.11 8.42 -7.24
C VAL A 169 9.99 7.75 -8.61
N THR A 170 11.01 6.98 -8.96
CA THR A 170 10.97 6.06 -10.11
C THR A 170 10.57 4.69 -9.59
N ALA A 171 9.38 4.25 -9.96
CA ALA A 171 8.88 2.91 -9.70
C ALA A 171 9.36 1.96 -10.80
N SER A 172 9.86 0.78 -10.45
CA SER A 172 10.12 -0.32 -11.40
C SER A 172 9.13 -1.46 -11.19
N ILE A 173 8.79 -2.18 -12.26
CA ILE A 173 8.02 -3.43 -12.24
C ILE A 173 8.90 -4.69 -12.36
N ASP A 174 10.23 -4.56 -12.40
CA ASP A 174 11.13 -5.71 -12.56
C ASP A 174 10.99 -6.72 -11.43
N PHE A 175 10.59 -6.27 -10.24
CA PHE A 175 10.34 -7.16 -9.10
C PHE A 175 9.18 -8.14 -9.35
N LEU A 176 8.28 -7.85 -10.29
CA LEU A 176 7.21 -8.77 -10.67
C LEU A 176 7.74 -9.99 -11.46
N ASN A 177 8.93 -9.88 -12.06
CA ASN A 177 9.55 -10.94 -12.85
C ASN A 177 10.51 -11.84 -12.06
N LEU A 178 10.79 -11.52 -10.78
CA LEU A 178 11.80 -12.20 -9.95
C LEU A 178 11.42 -13.63 -9.52
N SER A 179 10.32 -14.21 -10.01
CA SER A 179 9.83 -15.52 -9.55
C SER A 179 9.43 -16.48 -10.67
N LYS A 180 10.10 -16.42 -11.84
CA LYS A 180 9.98 -17.45 -12.88
C LYS A 180 11.01 -18.59 -12.76
N GLU A 181 11.79 -18.63 -11.68
CA GLU A 181 12.76 -19.70 -11.39
C GLU A 181 12.23 -20.68 -10.33
#